data_AF-A0A246RGT9-F1
#
_entry.id   AF-A0A246RGT9-F1
#
_cell.length_a   1.000
_cell.length_b   1.000
_cell.length_c   1.000
_cell.angle_alpha   90.00
_cell.angle_beta   90.00
_cell.angle_gamma   90.00
#
_symmetry.space_group_name_H-M   'P 1'
#
loop_
_entity.id
_entity.type
_entity.pdbx_description
1 polymer ?
#
loop_
_entity_poly.entity_id
_entity_poly.type
_entity_poly.pdbx_seq_one_letter_code
_entity_poly.pdbx_strand_id
1 'polypeptide(L)'
;MSTNPYPLGLRLAGRRVVVVGGGAVASRRVPALLDAGADVLLVAPEVTPALRAHVDAGRLHWRPRRFAPDDLDGAWLVQVAVDDPLAAASVSAVADERRIFCVRADDRTAATAWTPAVTRHGPVTVAVLGGGDPHRAMGVRDAVRELLAARTGPLVDPGEPVADAPVAGPPEPTPAGSGDAVTRPGGPVGRVSLVGAGPGDPELITVKGWRLLTEADVVVADRLVPGLLLDELRPDVELVDAAKIPYGPSRAQEEINRILVDRALAGKVVVRLKGGDPYVFGRGGEELLACAEAGVPVTVVPGVTSAVAVPAAAGVPVTHRAVAHEFTVVSGHVAPDSPVSLVRWEALAGLRGTLVVLMGLKNLAAIADTLTRHGRDAATPVAVIQEGTTGGQRSLRSTLGAVAADVVAAGLRPPAIVVIGDVVDALTP
;
A
#
# COMPACT_ATOMS: atom_id res chain seq x y z
N MET A 1 -0.31 43.49 16.26
CA MET A 1 0.89 42.67 15.96
C MET A 1 0.45 41.50 15.10
N SER A 2 1.24 41.10 14.10
CA SER A 2 0.86 40.00 13.19
C SER A 2 0.77 38.68 13.96
N THR A 3 -0.35 37.98 13.83
CA THR A 3 -0.66 36.70 14.50
C THR A 3 -0.30 35.49 13.63
N ASN A 4 0.36 35.71 12.49
CA ASN A 4 0.74 34.63 11.59
C ASN A 4 1.96 33.87 12.12
N PRO A 5 1.91 32.53 12.20
CA PRO A 5 3.06 31.73 12.59
C PRO A 5 4.18 31.83 11.55
N TYR A 6 5.43 31.79 12.02
CA TYR A 6 6.59 31.67 11.15
C TYR A 6 6.73 30.21 10.68
N PRO A 7 6.73 29.93 9.36
CA PRO A 7 6.80 28.57 8.86
C PRO A 7 8.22 28.02 9.04
N LEU A 8 8.35 26.96 9.83
CA LEU A 8 9.63 26.27 10.04
C LEU A 8 9.40 24.77 10.22
N GLY A 9 10.40 23.97 9.85
CA GLY A 9 10.42 22.53 10.10
C GLY A 9 11.17 22.20 11.39
N LEU A 10 10.62 21.28 12.20
CA LEU A 10 11.29 20.79 13.41
C LEU A 10 11.97 19.45 13.13
N ARG A 11 13.27 19.34 13.43
CA ARG A 11 13.96 18.04 13.53
C ARG A 11 13.75 17.49 14.93
N LEU A 12 13.00 16.40 15.10
CA LEU A 12 12.65 15.89 16.43
C LEU A 12 13.44 14.64 16.84
N ALA A 13 14.30 14.11 15.98
CA ALA A 13 15.12 12.94 16.27
C ALA A 13 15.85 13.06 17.63
N GLY A 14 15.50 12.16 18.56
CA GLY A 14 16.05 12.10 19.92
C GLY A 14 15.66 13.25 20.85
N ARG A 15 14.83 14.20 20.40
CA ARG A 15 14.38 15.34 21.20
C ARG A 15 13.12 14.98 21.95
N ARG A 16 13.06 15.39 23.23
CA ARG A 16 11.89 15.16 24.07
C ARG A 16 10.69 15.98 23.60
N VAL A 17 9.58 15.29 23.39
CA VAL A 17 8.27 15.89 23.11
C VAL A 17 7.26 15.37 24.13
N VAL A 18 6.61 16.27 24.84
CA VAL A 18 5.59 15.91 25.85
C VAL A 18 4.20 15.96 25.23
N VAL A 19 3.40 14.94 25.44
CA VAL A 19 1.99 14.90 25.06
C VAL A 19 1.17 14.82 26.34
N VAL A 20 0.30 15.81 26.57
CA VAL A 20 -0.58 15.85 27.74
C VAL A 20 -1.99 15.46 27.31
N GLY A 21 -2.52 14.36 27.86
CA GLY A 21 -3.82 13.79 27.51
C GLY A 21 -3.71 12.51 26.66
N GLY A 22 -4.53 11.51 26.97
CA GLY A 22 -4.45 10.16 26.40
C GLY A 22 -5.64 9.78 25.51
N GLY A 23 -6.42 10.75 25.05
CA GLY A 23 -7.65 10.55 24.27
C GLY A 23 -7.44 10.40 22.77
N ALA A 24 -8.53 10.57 22.01
CA ALA A 24 -8.54 10.44 20.56
C ALA A 24 -7.62 11.46 19.85
N VAL A 25 -7.51 12.68 20.37
CA VAL A 25 -6.62 13.72 19.82
C VAL A 25 -5.16 13.28 19.91
N ALA A 26 -4.71 12.81 21.08
CA ALA A 26 -3.36 12.30 21.26
C ALA A 26 -3.09 11.09 20.35
N SER A 27 -4.06 10.18 20.22
CA SER A 27 -3.98 9.00 19.34
C SER A 27 -3.70 9.36 17.88
N ARG A 28 -4.21 10.50 17.40
CA ARG A 28 -3.97 11.01 16.04
C ARG A 28 -2.63 11.74 15.88
N ARG A 29 -2.12 12.35 16.96
CA ARG A 29 -0.92 13.21 16.92
C ARG A 29 0.38 12.47 17.21
N VAL A 30 0.34 11.48 18.10
CA VAL A 30 1.52 10.70 18.52
C VAL A 30 2.23 9.99 17.35
N PRO A 31 1.55 9.34 16.39
CA PRO A 31 2.23 8.64 15.30
C PRO A 31 3.19 9.53 14.50
N ALA A 32 2.77 10.75 14.14
CA ALA A 32 3.60 11.69 13.39
C ALA A 32 4.84 12.18 14.17
N LEU A 33 4.76 12.23 15.51
CA LEU A 33 5.91 12.57 16.36
C LEU A 33 6.91 11.42 16.43
N LEU A 34 6.42 10.18 16.54
CA LEU A 34 7.24 8.97 16.51
C LEU A 34 7.93 8.80 15.16
N ASP A 35 7.22 9.01 14.05
CA ASP A 35 7.78 8.98 12.70
C ASP A 35 8.86 10.06 12.49
N ALA A 36 8.77 11.18 13.22
CA ALA A 36 9.79 12.23 13.24
C ALA A 36 10.99 11.93 14.18
N GLY A 37 10.97 10.77 14.85
CA GLY A 37 12.03 10.30 15.75
C GLY A 37 12.04 10.93 17.14
N ALA A 38 10.94 11.54 17.58
CA ALA A 38 10.84 12.16 18.92
C ALA A 38 10.97 11.14 20.06
N ASP A 39 11.62 11.53 21.16
CA ASP A 39 11.47 10.86 22.47
C ASP A 39 10.15 11.34 23.09
N VAL A 40 9.08 10.59 22.88
CA VAL A 40 7.73 11.01 23.29
C VAL A 40 7.46 10.58 24.74
N LEU A 41 7.08 11.55 25.57
CA LEU A 41 6.54 11.34 26.91
C LEU A 41 5.05 11.68 26.92
N LEU A 42 4.19 10.67 27.08
CA LEU A 42 2.75 10.82 27.26
C LEU A 42 2.40 10.91 28.75
N VAL A 43 1.75 11.98 29.17
CA VAL A 43 1.27 12.19 30.54
C VAL A 43 -0.26 12.24 30.53
N ALA A 44 -0.88 11.18 31.04
CA ALA A 44 -2.33 11.08 31.15
C ALA A 44 -2.71 9.98 32.15
N PRO A 45 -3.78 10.16 32.96
CA PRO A 45 -4.28 9.11 33.85
C PRO A 45 -4.65 7.83 33.11
N GLU A 46 -5.25 7.97 31.93
CA GLU A 46 -5.72 6.88 31.07
C GLU A 46 -5.32 7.14 29.61
N VAL A 47 -5.25 6.05 28.82
CA VAL A 47 -4.86 6.09 27.41
C VAL A 47 -5.76 5.18 26.58
N THR A 48 -5.98 5.53 25.31
CA THR A 48 -6.70 4.66 24.36
C THR A 48 -5.93 3.35 24.09
N PRO A 49 -6.61 2.30 23.59
CA PRO A 49 -5.95 1.07 23.16
C PRO A 49 -4.86 1.30 22.10
N ALA A 50 -5.06 2.26 21.19
CA ALA A 50 -4.07 2.61 20.17
C ALA A 50 -2.77 3.14 20.79
N LEU A 51 -2.88 4.06 21.76
CA LEU A 51 -1.71 4.59 22.48
C LEU A 51 -1.07 3.53 23.37
N ARG A 52 -1.87 2.67 24.00
CA ARG A 52 -1.37 1.54 24.81
C ARG A 52 -0.50 0.60 23.98
N ALA A 53 -0.88 0.28 22.75
CA ALA A 53 -0.07 -0.53 21.85
C ALA A 53 1.32 0.09 21.53
N HIS A 54 1.45 1.43 21.52
CA HIS A 54 2.75 2.09 21.38
C HIS A 54 3.60 1.99 22.65
N VAL A 55 2.99 2.06 23.83
CA VAL A 55 3.66 1.87 25.13
C VAL A 55 4.17 0.44 25.26
N ASP A 56 3.31 -0.55 25.01
CA ASP A 56 3.65 -1.98 25.12
C ASP A 56 4.76 -2.37 24.12
N ALA A 57 4.82 -1.69 22.97
CA ALA A 57 5.90 -1.85 21.98
C ALA A 57 7.19 -1.08 22.31
N GLY A 58 7.26 -0.39 23.46
CA GLY A 58 8.45 0.38 23.88
C GLY A 58 8.73 1.63 23.02
N ARG A 59 7.77 2.10 22.23
CA ARG A 59 7.93 3.26 21.33
C ARG A 59 7.60 4.59 22.00
N LEU A 60 6.98 4.55 23.18
CA LEU A 60 6.42 5.72 23.86
C LEU A 60 6.56 5.55 25.37
N HIS A 61 7.03 6.58 26.07
CA HIS A 61 7.03 6.61 27.55
C HIS A 61 5.68 7.10 28.05
N TRP A 62 5.06 6.39 28.99
CA TRP A 62 3.78 6.79 29.57
C TRP A 62 3.86 6.99 31.09
N ARG A 63 3.37 8.14 31.56
CA ARG A 63 3.15 8.46 32.98
C ARG A 63 1.64 8.41 33.27
N PRO A 64 1.14 7.38 33.98
CA PRO A 64 -0.28 7.18 34.26
C PRO A 64 -0.79 8.12 35.37
N ARG A 65 -0.67 9.43 35.16
CA ARG A 65 -1.12 10.46 36.09
C ARG A 65 -1.45 11.78 35.37
N ARG A 66 -2.00 12.73 36.11
CA ARG A 66 -2.18 14.10 35.63
C ARG A 66 -0.83 14.80 35.44
N PHE A 67 -0.82 15.80 34.58
CA PHE A 67 0.32 16.66 34.31
C PHE A 67 0.82 17.35 35.59
N ALA A 68 2.14 17.42 35.72
CA ALA A 68 2.84 18.24 36.70
C ALA A 68 3.87 19.10 35.96
N PRO A 69 4.22 20.31 36.46
CA PRO A 69 5.13 21.20 35.74
C PRO A 69 6.44 20.54 35.31
N ASP A 70 7.09 19.76 36.17
CA ASP A 70 8.38 19.11 35.92
C ASP A 70 8.33 18.05 34.80
N ASP A 71 7.14 17.68 34.30
CA ASP A 71 7.03 16.86 33.10
C ASP A 71 7.61 17.53 31.86
N LEU A 72 7.66 18.88 31.84
CA LEU A 72 8.24 19.64 30.73
C LEU A 72 9.76 19.81 30.82
N ASP A 73 10.42 19.24 31.82
CA ASP A 73 11.87 19.36 31.97
C ASP A 73 12.60 18.71 30.78
N GLY A 74 13.40 19.52 30.09
CA GLY A 74 14.13 19.13 28.89
C GLY A 74 13.27 18.94 27.62
N ALA A 75 11.98 19.29 27.66
CA ALA A 75 11.12 19.19 26.50
C ALA A 75 11.36 20.33 25.50
N TRP A 76 11.29 20.01 24.20
CA TRP A 76 11.42 20.99 23.11
C TRP A 76 10.06 21.44 22.57
N LEU A 77 9.05 20.59 22.75
CA LEU A 77 7.70 20.76 22.25
C LEU A 77 6.74 20.09 23.22
N VAL A 78 5.60 20.73 23.48
CA VAL A 78 4.46 20.12 24.15
C VAL A 78 3.22 20.12 23.26
N GLN A 79 2.51 19.00 23.25
CA GLN A 79 1.22 18.80 22.58
C GLN A 79 0.13 18.62 23.64
N VAL A 80 -0.73 19.63 23.77
CA VAL A 80 -1.84 19.65 24.72
C VAL A 80 -3.08 19.07 24.04
N ALA A 81 -3.48 17.89 24.51
CA ALA A 81 -4.57 17.06 23.96
C ALA A 81 -5.54 16.63 25.06
N VAL A 82 -5.92 17.58 25.91
CA VAL A 82 -6.94 17.43 26.97
C VAL A 82 -8.17 18.27 26.65
N ASP A 83 -9.34 17.83 27.10
CA ASP A 83 -10.60 18.55 26.91
C ASP A 83 -10.86 19.60 28.00
N ASP A 84 -10.13 19.55 29.12
CA ASP A 84 -10.22 20.52 30.22
C ASP A 84 -9.44 21.81 29.88
N PRO A 85 -10.13 22.95 29.67
CA PRO A 85 -9.48 24.20 29.27
C PRO A 85 -8.56 24.78 30.35
N LEU A 86 -8.85 24.55 31.63
CA LEU A 86 -8.04 25.03 32.74
C LEU A 86 -6.73 24.23 32.82
N ALA A 87 -6.81 22.90 32.67
CA ALA A 87 -5.63 22.07 32.57
C ALA A 87 -4.79 22.43 31.34
N ALA A 88 -5.42 22.65 30.18
CA ALA A 88 -4.73 23.06 28.97
C ALA A 88 -4.00 24.41 29.14
N ALA A 89 -4.66 25.40 29.75
CA ALA A 89 -4.06 26.70 30.04
C ALA A 89 -2.88 26.60 31.02
N SER A 90 -2.99 25.74 32.04
CA SER A 90 -1.89 25.49 32.99
C SER A 90 -0.67 24.91 32.29
N VAL A 91 -0.83 23.94 31.38
CA VAL A 91 0.28 23.38 30.60
C VAL A 91 0.90 24.46 29.71
N SER A 92 0.09 25.29 29.05
CA SER A 92 0.58 26.38 28.20
C SER A 92 1.38 27.44 28.98
N ALA A 93 0.92 27.83 30.17
CA ALA A 93 1.63 28.80 31.01
C ALA A 93 3.02 28.28 31.40
N VAL A 94 3.09 27.03 31.86
CA VAL A 94 4.35 26.37 32.24
C VAL A 94 5.28 26.20 31.03
N ALA A 95 4.74 25.90 29.86
CA ALA A 95 5.52 25.81 28.63
C ALA A 95 6.11 27.17 28.23
N ASP A 96 5.34 28.25 28.36
CA ASP A 96 5.78 29.61 28.06
C ASP A 96 6.91 30.07 29.00
N GLU A 97 6.76 29.84 30.31
CA GLU A 97 7.79 30.12 31.32
C GLU A 97 9.13 29.44 30.99
N ARG A 98 9.07 28.22 30.44
CA ARG A 98 10.25 27.43 30.05
C ARG A 98 10.68 27.62 28.59
N ARG A 99 10.02 28.51 27.83
CA ARG A 99 10.32 28.78 26.40
C ARG A 99 10.17 27.54 25.52
N ILE A 100 9.16 26.73 25.81
CA ILE A 100 8.85 25.49 25.09
C ILE A 100 7.70 25.78 24.12
N PHE A 101 7.84 25.37 22.86
CA PHE A 101 6.76 25.49 21.89
C PHE A 101 5.56 24.62 22.34
N CYS A 102 4.38 25.23 22.38
CA CYS A 102 3.16 24.61 22.87
C CYS A 102 2.12 24.58 21.75
N VAL A 103 1.71 23.38 21.36
CA VAL A 103 0.61 23.15 20.42
C VAL A 103 -0.63 22.75 21.21
N ARG A 104 -1.73 23.46 21.00
CA ARG A 104 -3.02 23.15 21.62
C ARG A 104 -3.99 22.52 20.65
N ALA A 105 -4.82 21.61 21.15
CA ALA A 105 -5.89 21.00 20.36
C ALA A 105 -7.23 21.73 20.47
N ASP A 106 -7.46 22.37 21.62
CA ASP A 106 -8.70 23.04 21.98
C ASP A 106 -8.72 24.51 21.50
N ASP A 107 -7.62 25.23 21.67
CA ASP A 107 -7.51 26.65 21.34
C ASP A 107 -6.18 26.98 20.64
N ARG A 108 -6.25 27.22 19.33
CA ARG A 108 -5.10 27.60 18.52
C ARG A 108 -4.53 28.99 18.86
N THR A 109 -5.36 29.91 19.37
CA THR A 109 -4.97 31.29 19.64
C THR A 109 -4.12 31.39 20.90
N ALA A 110 -4.32 30.45 21.83
CA ALA A 110 -3.50 30.28 23.03
C ALA A 110 -2.29 29.35 22.82
N ALA A 111 -2.00 28.92 21.58
CA ALA A 111 -0.85 28.08 21.24
C ALA A 111 0.33 28.93 20.71
N THR A 112 1.56 28.56 21.10
CA THR A 112 2.79 29.21 20.58
C THR A 112 3.35 28.51 19.34
N ALA A 113 2.82 27.32 18.99
CA ALA A 113 3.14 26.62 17.76
C ALA A 113 1.90 25.95 17.16
N TRP A 114 1.81 25.89 15.83
CA TRP A 114 0.68 25.31 15.11
C TRP A 114 1.12 24.10 14.29
N THR A 115 0.30 23.04 14.27
CA THR A 115 0.53 21.89 13.40
C THR A 115 -0.15 22.14 12.04
N PRO A 116 0.61 22.23 10.93
CA PRO A 116 0.05 22.45 9.61
C PRO A 116 -0.61 21.17 9.05
N ALA A 117 -1.43 21.33 8.01
CA ALA A 117 -1.80 20.21 7.16
C ALA A 117 -0.60 19.84 6.28
N VAL A 118 -0.16 18.58 6.34
CA VAL A 118 1.08 18.15 5.66
C VAL A 118 0.77 17.15 4.55
N THR A 119 1.40 17.35 3.40
CA THR A 119 1.53 16.33 2.34
C THR A 119 3.00 16.15 1.99
N ARG A 120 3.34 14.96 1.50
CA ARG A 120 4.69 14.60 1.08
C ARG A 120 4.66 14.03 -0.33
N HIS A 121 5.63 14.41 -1.13
CA HIS A 121 5.86 13.88 -2.47
C HIS A 121 7.38 13.65 -2.64
N GLY A 122 7.81 12.39 -2.55
CA GLY A 122 9.23 12.06 -2.48
C GLY A 122 9.93 12.76 -1.31
N PRO A 123 11.06 13.46 -1.52
CA PRO A 123 11.77 14.20 -0.48
C PRO A 123 11.09 15.53 -0.10
N VAL A 124 10.12 16.00 -0.89
CA VAL A 124 9.48 17.30 -0.67
C VAL A 124 8.35 17.18 0.33
N THR A 125 8.37 18.07 1.31
CA THR A 125 7.30 18.24 2.31
C THR A 125 6.60 19.55 2.07
N VAL A 126 5.29 19.52 1.88
CA VAL A 126 4.46 20.72 1.84
C VAL A 126 3.65 20.80 3.12
N ALA A 127 3.82 21.90 3.84
CA ALA A 127 3.08 22.24 5.03
C ALA A 127 2.17 23.44 4.74
N VAL A 128 0.87 23.27 4.95
CA VAL A 128 -0.13 24.31 4.70
C VAL A 128 -0.70 24.81 6.02
N LEU A 129 -0.57 26.11 6.25
CA LEU A 129 -1.19 26.85 7.35
C LEU A 129 -2.39 27.63 6.80
N GLY A 130 -3.60 27.17 7.08
CA GLY A 130 -4.85 27.74 6.53
C GLY A 130 -5.34 29.01 7.21
N GLY A 131 -4.46 29.82 7.82
CA GLY A 131 -4.86 31.05 8.52
C GLY A 131 -5.81 30.80 9.70
N GLY A 132 -5.67 29.66 10.39
CA GLY A 132 -6.54 29.25 11.50
C GLY A 132 -7.78 28.43 11.09
N ASP A 133 -7.99 28.18 9.80
CA ASP A 133 -9.07 27.33 9.28
C ASP A 133 -8.52 25.95 8.88
N PRO A 134 -8.83 24.88 9.65
CA PRO A 134 -8.36 23.52 9.32
C PRO A 134 -8.90 22.99 8.00
N HIS A 135 -10.15 23.32 7.63
CA HIS A 135 -10.76 22.84 6.38
C HIS A 135 -10.07 23.45 5.17
N ARG A 136 -9.77 24.75 5.24
CA ARG A 136 -8.98 25.42 4.21
C ARG A 136 -7.56 24.87 4.11
N ALA A 137 -6.91 24.62 5.24
CA ALA A 137 -5.57 24.01 5.24
C ALA A 137 -5.58 22.63 4.57
N MET A 138 -6.58 21.80 4.86
CA MET A 138 -6.75 20.48 4.24
C MET A 138 -7.07 20.59 2.74
N GLY A 139 -8.02 21.44 2.34
CA GLY A 139 -8.39 21.62 0.93
C GLY A 139 -7.22 22.10 0.07
N VAL A 140 -6.45 23.07 0.56
CA VAL A 140 -5.24 23.54 -0.15
C VAL A 140 -4.15 22.46 -0.14
N ARG A 141 -3.94 21.74 0.96
CA ARG A 141 -3.00 20.60 1.01
C ARG A 141 -3.38 19.55 -0.03
N ASP A 142 -4.66 19.23 -0.18
CA ASP A 142 -5.15 18.22 -1.12
C ASP A 142 -4.98 18.68 -2.55
N ALA A 143 -5.36 19.92 -2.88
CA ALA A 143 -5.09 20.49 -4.19
C ALA A 143 -3.59 20.48 -4.54
N VAL A 144 -2.71 20.85 -3.59
CA VAL A 144 -1.25 20.79 -3.82
C VAL A 144 -0.76 19.35 -3.95
N ARG A 145 -1.31 18.41 -3.17
CA ARG A 145 -0.98 16.99 -3.31
C ARG A 145 -1.35 16.47 -4.69
N GLU A 146 -2.54 16.81 -5.18
CA GLU A 146 -3.03 16.43 -6.51
C GLU A 146 -2.15 17.03 -7.61
N LEU A 147 -1.83 18.32 -7.52
CA LEU A 147 -0.92 19.00 -8.46
C LEU A 147 0.47 18.37 -8.48
N LEU A 148 1.04 18.07 -7.31
CA LEU A 148 2.35 17.40 -7.21
C LEU A 148 2.29 15.96 -7.71
N ALA A 149 1.17 15.27 -7.52
CA ALA A 149 0.96 13.92 -8.03
C ALA A 149 0.81 13.90 -9.56
N ALA A 150 0.15 14.89 -10.15
CA ALA A 150 -0.06 15.01 -11.59
C ALA A 150 1.17 15.52 -12.37
N ARG A 151 2.21 16.01 -11.68
CA ARG A 151 3.38 16.58 -12.34
C ARG A 151 4.28 15.50 -12.94
N THR A 152 4.56 15.61 -14.24
CA THR A 152 5.60 14.85 -14.94
C THR A 152 6.90 15.66 -14.98
N GLY A 153 8.03 15.05 -14.58
CA GLY A 153 9.35 15.68 -14.49
C GLY A 153 9.83 15.94 -13.04
N PRO A 154 11.14 16.07 -12.79
CA PRO A 154 11.68 16.26 -11.44
C PRO A 154 11.24 17.63 -10.87
N LEU A 155 11.05 17.70 -9.54
CA LEU A 155 10.66 18.96 -8.88
C LEU A 155 11.76 20.02 -8.95
N VAL A 156 13.01 19.59 -9.17
CA VAL A 156 14.23 20.38 -9.29
C VAL A 156 15.02 19.81 -10.48
N ASP A 157 15.62 20.67 -11.31
CA ASP A 157 16.57 20.27 -12.35
C ASP A 157 17.73 19.49 -11.68
N PRO A 158 18.22 18.35 -12.20
CA PRO A 158 19.40 17.68 -11.65
C PRO A 158 20.69 18.45 -12.01
N GLY A 159 20.79 19.67 -11.50
CA GLY A 159 21.99 20.50 -11.44
C GLY A 159 22.44 20.64 -9.99
N GLU A 160 23.40 19.79 -9.63
CA GLU A 160 24.20 19.76 -8.40
C GLU A 160 23.48 19.51 -7.03
N PRO A 161 23.95 18.52 -6.24
CA PRO A 161 23.71 18.52 -4.82
C PRO A 161 24.47 19.69 -4.19
N VAL A 162 23.76 20.63 -3.55
CA VAL A 162 24.38 21.62 -2.66
C VAL A 162 24.85 20.89 -1.41
N ALA A 163 26.07 20.38 -1.45
CA ALA A 163 26.82 19.94 -0.29
C ALA A 163 27.40 21.19 0.41
N ASP A 164 27.29 21.23 1.73
CA ASP A 164 27.97 22.23 2.58
C ASP A 164 29.48 22.28 2.26
N ALA A 165 29.94 23.38 1.66
CA ALA A 165 31.35 23.74 1.55
C ALA A 165 31.53 25.27 1.68
N PRO A 166 32.64 25.75 2.28
CA PRO A 166 32.79 27.15 2.64
C PRO A 166 32.96 28.05 1.42
N VAL A 167 32.40 29.26 1.51
CA VAL A 167 32.42 30.31 0.48
C VAL A 167 33.87 30.69 0.14
N ALA A 168 34.29 30.40 -1.10
CA ALA A 168 35.44 31.01 -1.74
C ALA A 168 34.95 31.91 -2.90
N GLY A 169 35.61 33.06 -3.07
CA GLY A 169 35.14 34.24 -3.82
C GLY A 169 34.91 34.07 -5.33
N PRO A 170 34.44 35.14 -6.01
CA PRO A 170 33.90 35.07 -7.36
C PRO A 170 35.01 34.82 -8.41
N PRO A 171 34.80 33.95 -9.42
CA PRO A 171 35.79 33.74 -10.46
C PRO A 171 35.63 34.77 -11.60
N GLU A 172 36.77 35.22 -12.12
CA GLU A 172 36.90 36.01 -13.35
C GLU A 172 36.56 35.18 -14.61
N PRO A 173 36.14 35.82 -15.72
CA PRO A 173 35.79 35.12 -16.96
C PRO A 173 36.98 35.00 -17.92
N THR A 174 37.15 33.86 -18.59
CA THR A 174 37.76 33.70 -19.94
C THR A 174 37.85 32.21 -20.32
N PRO A 175 38.09 31.84 -21.60
CA PRO A 175 37.37 32.18 -22.83
C PRO A 175 36.85 30.93 -23.57
N ALA A 176 36.10 31.13 -24.65
CA ALA A 176 35.60 30.08 -25.53
C ALA A 176 36.72 29.21 -26.13
N GLY A 177 36.53 27.89 -26.08
CA GLY A 177 37.39 26.88 -26.67
C GLY A 177 36.57 25.71 -27.23
N SER A 178 36.82 25.41 -28.49
CA SER A 178 36.17 24.46 -29.39
C SER A 178 36.44 22.98 -29.11
N GLY A 179 35.47 22.12 -29.47
CA GLY A 179 35.71 20.76 -29.98
C GLY A 179 35.78 19.63 -28.96
N ASP A 180 34.66 18.92 -28.76
CA ASP A 180 34.46 17.58 -29.33
C ASP A 180 33.14 17.00 -28.86
N ALA A 181 32.19 16.92 -29.80
CA ALA A 181 30.89 16.32 -29.61
C ALA A 181 31.02 14.80 -29.53
N VAL A 182 31.21 14.27 -28.33
CA VAL A 182 30.81 12.90 -28.03
C VAL A 182 29.29 12.90 -27.88
N THR A 183 28.61 12.54 -28.96
CA THR A 183 27.17 12.30 -28.99
C THR A 183 26.84 11.15 -28.03
N ARG A 184 26.36 11.48 -26.83
CA ARG A 184 25.65 10.53 -25.96
C ARG A 184 24.29 10.24 -26.61
N PRO A 185 23.96 9.01 -27.01
CA PRO A 185 22.61 8.68 -27.42
C PRO A 185 21.74 8.47 -26.17
N GLY A 186 20.50 8.95 -26.21
CA GLY A 186 19.43 8.54 -25.29
C GLY A 186 18.93 9.64 -24.36
N GLY A 187 17.67 10.03 -24.53
CA GLY A 187 16.92 10.73 -23.49
C GLY A 187 16.82 9.89 -22.21
N PRO A 188 16.24 10.43 -21.11
CA PRO A 188 16.10 9.69 -19.87
C PRO A 188 15.35 8.36 -20.11
N VAL A 189 15.95 7.25 -19.65
CA VAL A 189 15.31 5.91 -19.68
C VAL A 189 13.98 6.01 -18.94
N GLY A 190 12.96 5.37 -19.50
CA GLY A 190 11.63 5.29 -18.94
C GLY A 190 11.58 4.41 -17.69
N ARG A 191 10.37 4.04 -17.27
CA ARG A 191 10.17 3.22 -16.06
C ARG A 191 9.07 2.19 -16.25
N VAL A 192 9.16 1.09 -15.53
CA VAL A 192 8.09 0.07 -15.46
C VAL A 192 7.44 0.11 -14.08
N SER A 193 6.11 0.05 -14.04
CA SER A 193 5.35 -0.16 -12.82
C SER A 193 4.55 -1.45 -12.92
N LEU A 194 4.84 -2.44 -12.07
CA LEU A 194 4.02 -3.64 -11.93
C LEU A 194 2.88 -3.33 -10.95
N VAL A 195 1.65 -3.25 -11.44
CA VAL A 195 0.49 -2.79 -10.66
C VAL A 195 -0.52 -3.92 -10.53
N GLY A 196 -0.87 -4.27 -9.29
CA GLY A 196 -2.02 -5.13 -9.01
C GLY A 196 -3.33 -4.38 -9.18
N ALA A 197 -4.16 -4.86 -10.11
CA ALA A 197 -5.47 -4.29 -10.44
C ALA A 197 -6.57 -4.68 -9.43
N GLY A 198 -6.31 -5.64 -8.54
CA GLY A 198 -7.36 -6.24 -7.71
C GLY A 198 -8.10 -7.37 -8.44
N PRO A 199 -9.09 -8.01 -7.78
CA PRO A 199 -9.69 -9.26 -8.24
C PRO A 199 -10.74 -9.12 -9.34
N GLY A 200 -11.23 -7.91 -9.63
CA GLY A 200 -12.30 -7.69 -10.61
C GLY A 200 -13.00 -6.34 -10.48
N ASP A 201 -13.40 -5.96 -9.27
CA ASP A 201 -13.97 -4.64 -9.00
C ASP A 201 -12.90 -3.55 -9.22
N PRO A 202 -13.14 -2.56 -10.13
CA PRO A 202 -12.20 -1.47 -10.36
C PRO A 202 -11.90 -0.65 -9.10
N GLU A 203 -12.81 -0.56 -8.13
CA GLU A 203 -12.60 0.19 -6.88
C GLU A 203 -11.61 -0.52 -5.93
N LEU A 204 -11.30 -1.80 -6.17
CA LEU A 204 -10.31 -2.55 -5.40
C LEU A 204 -8.87 -2.35 -5.89
N ILE A 205 -8.65 -1.54 -6.92
CA ILE A 205 -7.31 -1.04 -7.23
C ILE A 205 -6.84 -0.13 -6.08
N THR A 206 -5.55 -0.17 -5.76
CA THR A 206 -5.00 0.74 -4.75
C THR A 206 -4.90 2.16 -5.29
N VAL A 207 -4.98 3.17 -4.42
CA VAL A 207 -4.79 4.58 -4.78
C VAL A 207 -3.47 4.82 -5.53
N LYS A 208 -2.39 4.13 -5.12
CA LYS A 208 -1.09 4.20 -5.82
C LYS A 208 -1.16 3.53 -7.19
N GLY A 209 -1.84 2.40 -7.31
CA GLY A 209 -2.00 1.67 -8.56
C GLY A 209 -2.78 2.48 -9.59
N TRP A 210 -3.91 3.05 -9.17
CA TRP A 210 -4.73 3.96 -9.98
C TRP A 210 -3.93 5.15 -10.49
N ARG A 211 -3.21 5.84 -9.60
CA ARG A 211 -2.37 6.98 -9.98
C ARG A 211 -1.35 6.61 -11.06
N LEU A 212 -0.60 5.52 -10.86
CA LEU A 212 0.40 5.10 -11.86
C LEU A 212 -0.22 4.68 -13.19
N LEU A 213 -1.40 4.04 -13.15
CA LEU A 213 -2.15 3.68 -14.35
C LEU A 213 -2.52 4.92 -15.18
N THR A 214 -3.02 5.98 -14.53
CA THR A 214 -3.40 7.24 -15.21
C THR A 214 -2.21 8.02 -15.78
N GLU A 215 -1.00 7.79 -15.26
CA GLU A 215 0.24 8.42 -15.74
C GLU A 215 0.90 7.66 -16.91
N ALA A 216 0.42 6.45 -17.22
CA ALA A 216 1.08 5.56 -18.18
C ALA A 216 1.06 6.12 -19.61
N ASP A 217 2.17 5.93 -20.34
CA ASP A 217 2.21 6.07 -21.79
C ASP A 217 1.86 4.74 -22.48
N VAL A 218 2.19 3.63 -21.81
CA VAL A 218 1.95 2.27 -22.30
C VAL A 218 1.37 1.43 -21.16
N VAL A 219 0.27 0.74 -21.41
CA VAL A 219 -0.33 -0.21 -20.47
C VAL A 219 -0.27 -1.61 -21.07
N VAL A 220 0.43 -2.52 -20.40
CA VAL A 220 0.45 -3.95 -20.74
C VAL A 220 -0.47 -4.69 -19.78
N ALA A 221 -1.65 -5.10 -20.24
CA ALA A 221 -2.69 -5.69 -19.39
C ALA A 221 -2.90 -7.17 -19.66
N ASP A 222 -3.16 -7.95 -18.60
CA ASP A 222 -3.62 -9.34 -18.71
C ASP A 222 -5.13 -9.43 -18.96
N ARG A 223 -5.60 -10.58 -19.47
CA ARG A 223 -7.04 -10.90 -19.63
C ARG A 223 -7.87 -10.70 -18.34
N LEU A 224 -7.24 -10.88 -17.17
CA LEU A 224 -7.92 -10.81 -15.87
C LEU A 224 -8.08 -9.38 -15.33
N VAL A 225 -7.59 -8.37 -16.06
CA VAL A 225 -7.74 -6.97 -15.67
C VAL A 225 -9.18 -6.51 -15.97
N PRO A 226 -9.82 -5.78 -15.04
CA PRO A 226 -11.14 -5.20 -15.26
C PRO A 226 -11.15 -4.24 -16.46
N GLY A 227 -12.05 -4.45 -17.42
CA GLY A 227 -12.20 -3.56 -18.58
C GLY A 227 -12.49 -2.11 -18.21
N LEU A 228 -13.25 -1.90 -17.13
CA LEU A 228 -13.56 -0.57 -16.60
C LEU A 228 -12.32 0.24 -16.19
N LEU A 229 -11.22 -0.42 -15.78
CA LEU A 229 -9.96 0.29 -15.51
C LEU A 229 -9.25 0.73 -16.79
N LEU A 230 -9.47 0.01 -17.89
CA LEU A 230 -8.88 0.32 -19.19
C LEU A 230 -9.68 1.41 -19.93
N ASP A 231 -10.99 1.50 -19.71
CA ASP A 231 -11.86 2.53 -20.29
C ASP A 231 -11.52 3.95 -19.81
N GLU A 232 -10.87 4.05 -18.66
CA GLU A 232 -10.47 5.32 -18.03
C GLU A 232 -9.08 5.80 -18.48
N LEU A 233 -8.40 5.04 -19.35
CA LEU A 233 -7.10 5.42 -19.89
C LEU A 233 -7.25 6.60 -20.87
N ARG A 234 -6.22 7.44 -20.92
CA ARG A 234 -6.17 8.54 -21.89
C ARG A 234 -6.16 7.97 -23.32
N PRO A 235 -6.76 8.65 -24.31
CA PRO A 235 -6.84 8.14 -25.69
C PRO A 235 -5.50 7.89 -26.38
N ASP A 236 -4.43 8.53 -25.90
CA ASP A 236 -3.06 8.44 -26.41
C ASP A 236 -2.23 7.30 -25.79
N VAL A 237 -2.77 6.57 -24.81
CA VAL A 237 -2.09 5.44 -24.18
C VAL A 237 -2.01 4.25 -25.12
N GLU A 238 -0.82 3.70 -25.32
CA GLU A 238 -0.64 2.43 -26.03
C GLU A 238 -1.11 1.27 -25.15
N LEU A 239 -2.23 0.63 -25.51
CA LEU A 239 -2.73 -0.56 -24.81
C LEU A 239 -2.21 -1.84 -25.49
N VAL A 240 -1.42 -2.61 -24.76
CA VAL A 240 -0.94 -3.93 -25.16
C VAL A 240 -1.69 -5.00 -24.39
N ASP A 241 -2.48 -5.80 -25.13
CA ASP A 241 -3.20 -6.95 -24.59
C ASP A 241 -2.28 -8.18 -24.56
N ALA A 242 -1.81 -8.54 -23.37
CA ALA A 242 -0.90 -9.67 -23.17
C ALA A 242 -1.53 -11.01 -23.56
N ALA A 243 -2.87 -11.12 -23.59
CA ALA A 243 -3.56 -12.36 -23.95
C ALA A 243 -3.64 -12.60 -25.46
N LYS A 244 -3.36 -11.59 -26.29
CA LYS A 244 -3.40 -11.67 -27.76
C LYS A 244 -2.02 -11.97 -28.38
N ILE A 245 -0.99 -12.16 -27.56
CA ILE A 245 0.36 -12.46 -28.03
C ILE A 245 0.40 -13.87 -28.65
N PRO A 246 0.79 -14.02 -29.94
CA PRO A 246 0.58 -15.25 -30.69
C PRO A 246 1.68 -16.30 -30.45
N TYR A 247 1.81 -16.85 -29.24
CA TYR A 247 2.75 -17.96 -28.95
C TYR A 247 2.27 -18.84 -27.79
N GLY A 248 2.94 -19.98 -27.57
CA GLY A 248 2.72 -20.81 -26.37
C GLY A 248 3.11 -20.08 -25.07
N PRO A 249 2.63 -20.52 -23.88
CA PRO A 249 2.71 -19.75 -22.63
C PRO A 249 4.12 -19.29 -22.20
N SER A 250 5.16 -20.06 -22.50
CA SER A 250 6.55 -19.67 -22.19
C SER A 250 7.02 -18.51 -23.07
N ARG A 251 6.84 -18.62 -24.39
CA ARG A 251 7.20 -17.57 -25.35
C ARG A 251 6.35 -16.31 -25.19
N ALA A 252 5.09 -16.47 -24.77
CA ALA A 252 4.25 -15.32 -24.45
C ALA A 252 4.81 -14.50 -23.28
N GLN A 253 5.43 -15.13 -22.27
CA GLN A 253 6.06 -14.39 -21.16
C GLN A 253 7.33 -13.68 -21.59
N GLU A 254 8.20 -14.35 -22.35
CA GLU A 254 9.41 -13.72 -22.89
C GLU A 254 9.05 -12.49 -23.73
N GLU A 255 7.97 -12.57 -24.50
CA GLU A 255 7.46 -11.44 -25.27
C GLU A 255 6.95 -10.29 -24.38
N ILE A 256 6.18 -10.59 -23.34
CA ILE A 256 5.73 -9.57 -22.37
C ILE A 256 6.94 -8.88 -21.75
N ASN A 257 7.92 -9.66 -21.28
CA ASN A 257 9.14 -9.12 -20.68
C ASN A 257 9.87 -8.19 -21.66
N ARG A 258 10.00 -8.61 -22.93
CA ARG A 258 10.61 -7.79 -23.98
C ARG A 258 9.84 -6.50 -24.22
N ILE A 259 8.52 -6.54 -24.32
CA ILE A 259 7.69 -5.35 -24.53
C ILE A 259 7.88 -4.34 -23.39
N LEU A 260 7.88 -4.81 -22.14
CA LEU A 260 8.11 -3.95 -20.97
C LEU A 260 9.47 -3.26 -21.04
N VAL A 261 10.52 -4.03 -21.34
CA VAL A 261 11.90 -3.52 -21.47
C VAL A 261 12.02 -2.54 -22.63
N ASP A 262 11.61 -2.93 -23.83
CA ASP A 262 11.76 -2.13 -25.05
C ASP A 262 11.07 -0.78 -24.93
N ARG A 263 9.85 -0.74 -24.39
CA ARG A 263 9.09 0.50 -24.21
C ARG A 263 9.74 1.40 -23.17
N ALA A 264 10.22 0.85 -22.06
CA ALA A 264 10.92 1.62 -21.06
C ALA A 264 12.27 2.16 -21.57
N LEU A 265 13.03 1.36 -22.33
CA LEU A 265 14.27 1.82 -22.98
C LEU A 265 14.01 2.92 -24.02
N ALA A 266 12.83 2.94 -24.64
CA ALA A 266 12.37 4.04 -25.49
C ALA A 266 11.91 5.30 -24.71
N GLY A 267 12.12 5.36 -23.39
CA GLY A 267 11.78 6.51 -22.54
C GLY A 267 10.34 6.54 -22.03
N LYS A 268 9.54 5.50 -22.25
CA LYS A 268 8.12 5.48 -21.88
C LYS A 268 7.88 5.15 -20.42
N VAL A 269 6.80 5.70 -19.85
CA VAL A 269 6.21 5.27 -18.59
C VAL A 269 5.31 4.07 -18.87
N VAL A 270 5.77 2.89 -18.49
CA VAL A 270 5.09 1.61 -18.76
C VAL A 270 4.40 1.11 -17.49
N VAL A 271 3.13 0.76 -17.58
CA VAL A 271 2.39 0.06 -16.52
C VAL A 271 2.08 -1.35 -16.97
N ARG A 272 2.57 -2.33 -16.22
CA ARG A 272 2.16 -3.73 -16.32
C ARG A 272 1.01 -3.98 -15.35
N LEU A 273 -0.21 -3.95 -15.86
CA LEU A 273 -1.43 -4.10 -15.06
C LEU A 273 -1.79 -5.58 -14.96
N LYS A 274 -1.83 -6.10 -13.73
CA LYS A 274 -1.97 -7.54 -13.44
C LYS A 274 -3.21 -7.78 -12.59
N GLY A 275 -4.00 -8.79 -12.93
CA GLY A 275 -5.14 -9.19 -12.09
C GLY A 275 -4.68 -9.65 -10.70
N GLY A 276 -5.40 -9.25 -9.66
CA GLY A 276 -5.06 -9.54 -8.27
C GLY A 276 -3.79 -8.80 -7.82
N ASP A 277 -2.80 -9.56 -7.36
CA ASP A 277 -1.51 -9.06 -6.88
C ASP A 277 -0.36 -9.52 -7.80
N PRO A 278 0.64 -8.66 -8.12
CA PRO A 278 1.73 -9.03 -9.03
C PRO A 278 2.53 -10.26 -8.62
N TYR A 279 2.65 -10.54 -7.33
CA TYR A 279 3.50 -11.59 -6.77
C TYR A 279 2.75 -12.82 -6.29
N VAL A 280 1.42 -12.83 -6.30
CA VAL A 280 0.61 -14.00 -5.98
C VAL A 280 0.21 -14.72 -7.26
N PHE A 281 1.03 -15.70 -7.68
CA PHE A 281 0.89 -16.46 -8.94
C PHE A 281 0.75 -15.61 -10.21
N GLY A 282 1.17 -14.34 -10.15
CA GLY A 282 1.09 -13.40 -11.27
C GLY A 282 2.34 -13.39 -12.15
N ARG A 283 3.43 -14.08 -11.79
CA ARG A 283 4.74 -14.03 -12.49
C ARG A 283 5.41 -12.65 -12.49
N GLY A 284 4.99 -11.73 -11.62
CA GLY A 284 5.60 -10.39 -11.55
C GLY A 284 7.09 -10.40 -11.21
N GLY A 285 7.59 -11.44 -10.52
CA GLY A 285 9.02 -11.59 -10.24
C GLY A 285 9.85 -11.80 -11.50
N GLU A 286 9.36 -12.58 -12.47
CA GLU A 286 10.04 -12.81 -13.75
C GLU A 286 10.10 -11.51 -14.57
N GLU A 287 9.00 -10.76 -14.59
CA GLU A 287 8.89 -9.46 -15.27
C GLU A 287 9.84 -8.42 -14.65
N LEU A 288 9.96 -8.40 -13.32
CA LEU A 288 10.90 -7.51 -12.62
C LEU A 288 12.36 -7.86 -12.93
N LEU A 289 12.72 -9.15 -12.89
CA LEU A 289 14.09 -9.60 -13.14
C LEU A 289 14.54 -9.23 -14.56
N ALA A 290 13.69 -9.45 -15.56
CA ALA A 290 13.99 -9.05 -16.95
C ALA A 290 14.21 -7.53 -17.10
N CYS A 291 13.42 -6.71 -16.40
CA CYS A 291 13.62 -5.26 -16.40
C CYS A 291 14.93 -4.87 -15.69
N ALA A 292 15.24 -5.50 -14.55
CA ALA A 292 16.46 -5.24 -13.80
C ALA A 292 17.72 -5.60 -14.60
N GLU A 293 17.71 -6.74 -15.31
CA GLU A 293 18.79 -7.15 -16.22
C GLU A 293 19.04 -6.14 -17.34
N ALA A 294 17.98 -5.47 -17.81
CA ALA A 294 18.07 -4.42 -18.83
C ALA A 294 18.35 -3.00 -18.27
N GLY A 295 18.55 -2.85 -16.96
CA GLY A 295 18.78 -1.54 -16.32
C GLY A 295 17.54 -0.64 -16.27
N VAL A 296 16.34 -1.20 -16.42
CA VAL A 296 15.07 -0.47 -16.37
C VAL A 296 14.59 -0.35 -14.91
N PRO A 297 14.30 0.85 -14.39
CA PRO A 297 13.79 1.01 -13.04
C PRO A 297 12.36 0.48 -12.93
N VAL A 298 12.11 -0.38 -11.92
CA VAL A 298 10.81 -0.99 -11.66
C VAL A 298 10.23 -0.53 -10.32
N THR A 299 8.96 -0.13 -10.31
CA THR A 299 8.16 0.02 -9.10
C THR A 299 7.11 -1.07 -9.03
N VAL A 300 7.02 -1.79 -7.89
CA VAL A 300 5.93 -2.74 -7.66
C VAL A 300 4.88 -2.10 -6.75
N VAL A 301 3.62 -2.21 -7.15
CA VAL A 301 2.45 -1.80 -6.39
C VAL A 301 1.60 -3.03 -6.12
N PRO A 302 1.53 -3.47 -4.85
CA PRO A 302 0.68 -4.58 -4.46
C PRO A 302 -0.78 -4.34 -4.83
N GLY A 303 -1.51 -5.42 -5.10
CA GLY A 303 -2.94 -5.40 -5.35
C GLY A 303 -3.70 -6.23 -4.32
N VAL A 304 -5.00 -6.02 -4.26
CA VAL A 304 -5.87 -6.87 -3.44
C VAL A 304 -5.94 -8.25 -4.10
N THR A 305 -5.39 -9.28 -3.43
CA THR A 305 -5.35 -10.63 -4.01
C THR A 305 -6.72 -11.30 -4.03
N SER A 306 -7.01 -12.04 -5.10
CA SER A 306 -8.23 -12.84 -5.24
C SER A 306 -8.31 -13.96 -4.20
N ALA A 307 -7.18 -14.40 -3.65
CA ALA A 307 -7.14 -15.43 -2.60
C ALA A 307 -7.88 -15.01 -1.31
N VAL A 308 -8.03 -13.70 -1.06
CA VAL A 308 -8.66 -13.16 0.15
C VAL A 308 -9.94 -12.40 -0.17
N ALA A 309 -9.91 -11.51 -1.16
CA ALA A 309 -11.05 -10.63 -1.44
C ALA A 309 -12.23 -11.35 -2.10
N VAL A 310 -11.98 -12.35 -2.96
CA VAL A 310 -13.07 -13.09 -3.61
C VAL A 310 -13.87 -13.93 -2.60
N PRO A 311 -13.25 -14.70 -1.69
CA PRO A 311 -13.98 -15.33 -0.59
C PRO A 311 -14.77 -14.33 0.25
N ALA A 312 -14.16 -13.20 0.62
CA ALA A 312 -14.81 -12.17 1.43
C ALA A 312 -16.06 -11.59 0.74
N ALA A 313 -15.99 -11.31 -0.57
CA ALA A 313 -17.14 -10.85 -1.37
C ALA A 313 -18.27 -11.89 -1.50
N ALA A 314 -18.00 -13.16 -1.19
CA ALA A 314 -18.99 -14.23 -1.11
C ALA A 314 -19.40 -14.57 0.33
N GLY A 315 -19.02 -13.75 1.31
CA GLY A 315 -19.32 -13.97 2.72
C GLY A 315 -18.56 -15.16 3.34
N VAL A 316 -17.39 -15.50 2.79
CA VAL A 316 -16.52 -16.56 3.30
C VAL A 316 -15.21 -15.93 3.79
N PRO A 317 -14.99 -15.79 5.10
CA PRO A 317 -13.73 -15.29 5.61
C PRO A 317 -12.64 -16.36 5.44
N VAL A 318 -11.40 -15.97 5.15
CA VAL A 318 -10.30 -16.95 5.01
C VAL A 318 -9.75 -17.43 6.36
N THR A 319 -10.10 -16.75 7.45
CA THR A 319 -9.80 -17.15 8.82
C THR A 319 -10.99 -16.79 9.72
N HIS A 320 -11.20 -17.55 10.78
CA HIS A 320 -12.21 -17.23 11.78
C HIS A 320 -11.80 -17.86 13.11
N ARG A 321 -11.79 -17.09 14.21
CA ARG A 321 -11.17 -17.50 15.49
C ARG A 321 -11.69 -18.85 16.01
N ALA A 322 -12.97 -19.15 15.83
CA ALA A 322 -13.52 -20.41 16.31
C ALA A 322 -13.27 -21.61 15.38
N VAL A 323 -12.73 -21.38 14.17
CA VAL A 323 -12.80 -22.32 13.05
C VAL A 323 -11.44 -22.57 12.39
N ALA A 324 -10.71 -21.51 12.02
CA ALA A 324 -9.41 -21.61 11.35
C ALA A 324 -8.44 -20.50 11.81
N HIS A 325 -7.31 -20.92 12.37
CA HIS A 325 -6.20 -20.05 12.78
C HIS A 325 -5.10 -19.90 11.72
N GLU A 326 -5.20 -20.65 10.63
CA GLU A 326 -4.25 -20.66 9.53
C GLU A 326 -5.02 -20.75 8.21
N PHE A 327 -4.43 -20.24 7.15
CA PHE A 327 -4.89 -20.49 5.79
C PHE A 327 -3.69 -20.67 4.85
N THR A 328 -3.85 -21.51 3.84
CA THR A 328 -2.82 -21.82 2.85
C THR A 328 -3.36 -21.52 1.46
N VAL A 329 -2.54 -20.88 0.63
CA VAL A 329 -2.89 -20.53 -0.75
C VAL A 329 -2.01 -21.34 -1.69
N VAL A 330 -2.61 -22.06 -2.63
CA VAL A 330 -1.90 -22.88 -3.63
C VAL A 330 -2.42 -22.64 -5.04
N SER A 331 -1.58 -22.91 -6.03
CA SER A 331 -2.00 -23.03 -7.43
C SER A 331 -2.41 -24.47 -7.73
N GLY A 332 -3.62 -24.64 -8.25
CA GLY A 332 -4.12 -25.91 -8.79
C GLY A 332 -3.98 -26.01 -10.31
N HIS A 333 -3.16 -25.17 -10.95
CA HIS A 333 -2.98 -25.19 -12.41
C HIS A 333 -2.41 -26.52 -12.93
N VAL A 334 -1.53 -27.13 -12.14
CA VAL A 334 -0.94 -28.45 -12.38
C VAL A 334 -1.70 -29.50 -11.56
N ALA A 335 -1.97 -30.67 -12.15
CA ALA A 335 -2.65 -31.76 -11.46
C ALA A 335 -1.81 -32.30 -10.28
N PRO A 336 -2.45 -32.80 -9.20
CA PRO A 336 -1.73 -33.28 -8.01
C PRO A 336 -0.71 -34.39 -8.24
N ASP A 337 -0.98 -35.30 -9.17
CA ASP A 337 -0.16 -36.45 -9.54
C ASP A 337 0.93 -36.14 -10.57
N SER A 338 0.96 -34.91 -11.09
CA SER A 338 1.94 -34.51 -12.09
C SER A 338 3.35 -34.42 -11.49
N PRO A 339 4.39 -34.94 -12.19
CA PRO A 339 5.76 -34.90 -11.69
C PRO A 339 6.34 -33.47 -11.57
N VAL A 340 5.73 -32.48 -12.22
CA VAL A 340 6.12 -31.06 -12.12
C VAL A 340 5.34 -30.30 -11.04
N SER A 341 4.43 -30.97 -10.33
CA SER A 341 3.70 -30.40 -9.21
C SER A 341 4.63 -30.26 -8.00
N LEU A 342 4.86 -29.03 -7.56
CA LEU A 342 5.68 -28.75 -6.37
C LEU A 342 4.84 -28.75 -5.07
N VAL A 343 3.52 -28.87 -5.19
CA VAL A 343 2.59 -28.81 -4.05
C VAL A 343 2.55 -30.16 -3.36
N ARG A 344 2.84 -30.17 -2.05
CA ARG A 344 2.76 -31.38 -1.21
C ARG A 344 1.31 -31.66 -0.77
N TRP A 345 0.49 -32.19 -1.68
CA TRP A 345 -0.94 -32.42 -1.47
C TRP A 345 -1.27 -33.30 -0.26
N GLU A 346 -0.45 -34.32 0.02
CA GLU A 346 -0.59 -35.15 1.23
C GLU A 346 -0.52 -34.32 2.52
N ALA A 347 0.43 -33.38 2.61
CA ALA A 347 0.54 -32.52 3.78
C ALA A 347 -0.66 -31.57 3.91
N LEU A 348 -1.17 -31.05 2.78
CA LEU A 348 -2.34 -30.16 2.76
C LEU A 348 -3.64 -30.87 3.17
N ALA A 349 -3.76 -32.17 2.91
CA ALA A 349 -4.89 -32.97 3.36
C ALA A 349 -4.97 -33.05 4.90
N GLY A 350 -3.81 -33.06 5.57
CA GLY A 350 -3.73 -33.09 7.04
C GLY A 350 -3.89 -31.74 7.73
N LEU A 351 -3.90 -30.62 6.99
CA LEU A 351 -4.13 -29.29 7.56
C LEU A 351 -5.59 -29.11 7.97
N ARG A 352 -5.81 -28.50 9.14
CA ARG A 352 -7.16 -28.19 9.65
C ARG A 352 -7.64 -26.79 9.26
N GLY A 353 -6.73 -25.91 8.83
CA GLY A 353 -7.07 -24.58 8.38
C GLY A 353 -7.74 -24.52 7.01
N THR A 354 -7.88 -23.29 6.53
CA THR A 354 -8.50 -22.99 5.24
C THR A 354 -7.51 -23.21 4.10
N LEU A 355 -7.91 -23.95 3.08
CA LEU A 355 -7.15 -24.10 1.85
C LEU A 355 -7.82 -23.32 0.72
N VAL A 356 -7.10 -22.35 0.15
CA VAL A 356 -7.56 -21.59 -1.01
C VAL A 356 -6.78 -22.03 -2.24
N VAL A 357 -7.48 -22.53 -3.26
CA VAL A 357 -6.89 -23.03 -4.50
C VAL A 357 -7.18 -22.05 -5.64
N LEU A 358 -6.13 -21.46 -6.19
CA LEU A 358 -6.18 -20.58 -7.36
C LEU A 358 -5.95 -21.40 -8.62
N MET A 359 -6.59 -21.03 -9.73
CA MET A 359 -6.42 -21.71 -11.02
C MET A 359 -6.72 -23.23 -10.98
N GLY A 360 -7.48 -23.69 -9.97
CA GLY A 360 -7.69 -25.12 -9.71
C GLY A 360 -8.93 -25.72 -10.35
N LEU A 361 -9.84 -24.91 -10.91
CA LEU A 361 -11.17 -25.38 -11.34
C LEU A 361 -11.10 -26.57 -12.32
N LYS A 362 -10.16 -26.53 -13.28
CA LYS A 362 -9.95 -27.62 -14.25
C LYS A 362 -9.53 -28.93 -13.59
N ASN A 363 -8.70 -28.86 -12.55
CA ASN A 363 -8.15 -30.01 -11.83
C ASN A 363 -8.92 -30.32 -10.54
N LEU A 364 -10.08 -29.69 -10.32
CA LEU A 364 -10.78 -29.74 -9.04
C LEU A 364 -11.16 -31.17 -8.63
N ALA A 365 -11.60 -32.00 -9.58
CA ALA A 365 -11.89 -33.41 -9.33
C ALA A 365 -10.66 -34.17 -8.80
N ALA A 366 -9.50 -34.00 -9.45
CA ALA A 366 -8.26 -34.66 -9.04
C ALA A 366 -7.73 -34.12 -7.69
N ILE A 367 -7.89 -32.81 -7.46
CA ILE A 367 -7.53 -32.16 -6.19
C ILE A 367 -8.39 -32.69 -5.05
N ALA A 368 -9.72 -32.72 -5.22
CA ALA A 368 -10.66 -33.20 -4.21
C ALA A 368 -10.43 -34.69 -3.88
N ASP A 369 -10.27 -35.53 -4.90
CA ASP A 369 -9.97 -36.96 -4.73
C ASP A 369 -8.62 -37.15 -3.99
N THR A 370 -7.60 -36.37 -4.35
CA THR A 370 -6.29 -36.46 -3.69
C THR A 370 -6.34 -36.03 -2.22
N LEU A 371 -7.00 -34.92 -1.91
CA LEU A 371 -7.16 -34.49 -0.52
C LEU A 371 -7.93 -35.52 0.30
N THR A 372 -8.99 -36.10 -0.27
CA THR A 372 -9.81 -37.13 0.39
C THR A 372 -9.02 -38.41 0.65
N ARG A 373 -8.27 -38.88 -0.36
CA ARG A 373 -7.41 -40.07 -0.26
C ARG A 373 -6.33 -39.95 0.82
N HIS A 374 -5.82 -38.74 1.03
CA HIS A 374 -4.83 -38.45 2.08
C HIS A 374 -5.45 -38.03 3.42
N GLY A 375 -6.76 -38.26 3.61
CA GLY A 375 -7.41 -38.22 4.92
C GLY A 375 -8.21 -36.96 5.23
N ARG A 376 -8.40 -36.04 4.29
CA ARG A 376 -9.34 -34.93 4.46
C ARG A 376 -10.78 -35.45 4.33
N ASP A 377 -11.66 -35.06 5.25
CA ASP A 377 -13.05 -35.53 5.24
C ASP A 377 -13.78 -35.08 3.96
N ALA A 378 -14.45 -36.02 3.29
CA ALA A 378 -15.27 -35.74 2.11
C ALA A 378 -16.43 -34.78 2.41
N ALA A 379 -16.87 -34.70 3.67
CA ALA A 379 -17.88 -33.75 4.13
C ALA A 379 -17.33 -32.32 4.34
N THR A 380 -16.01 -32.10 4.25
CA THR A 380 -15.41 -30.76 4.46
C THR A 380 -16.10 -29.73 3.55
N PRO A 381 -16.59 -28.61 4.10
CA PRO A 381 -17.23 -27.56 3.31
C PRO A 381 -16.31 -26.98 2.23
N VAL A 382 -16.89 -26.71 1.05
CA VAL A 382 -16.20 -26.09 -0.08
C VAL A 382 -17.04 -24.98 -0.68
N ALA A 383 -16.42 -23.83 -0.95
CA ALA A 383 -17.00 -22.77 -1.77
C ALA A 383 -16.22 -22.62 -3.08
N VAL A 384 -16.94 -22.43 -4.19
CA VAL A 384 -16.37 -22.07 -5.49
C VAL A 384 -16.98 -20.75 -5.93
N ILE A 385 -16.14 -19.74 -6.13
CA ILE A 385 -16.55 -18.39 -6.49
C ILE A 385 -15.97 -18.04 -7.86
N GLN A 386 -16.82 -17.96 -8.88
CA GLN A 386 -16.49 -17.52 -10.23
C GLN A 386 -16.60 -16.00 -10.34
N GLU A 387 -15.71 -15.38 -11.10
CA GLU A 387 -15.75 -13.95 -11.47
C GLU A 387 -15.96 -13.03 -10.26
N GLY A 388 -15.27 -13.38 -9.16
CA GLY A 388 -15.43 -12.72 -7.87
C GLY A 388 -15.24 -11.21 -7.94
N THR A 389 -16.03 -10.48 -7.14
CA THR A 389 -16.12 -9.01 -7.07
C THR A 389 -16.67 -8.30 -8.31
N THR A 390 -16.94 -9.01 -9.42
CA THR A 390 -17.56 -8.41 -10.60
C THR A 390 -19.08 -8.54 -10.55
N GLY A 391 -19.78 -7.81 -11.44
CA GLY A 391 -21.23 -7.99 -11.65
C GLY A 391 -21.64 -9.40 -12.13
N GLY A 392 -20.68 -10.20 -12.62
CA GLY A 392 -20.86 -11.58 -13.06
C GLY A 392 -20.61 -12.63 -11.97
N GLN A 393 -20.36 -12.22 -10.72
CA GLN A 393 -20.01 -13.14 -9.63
C GLN A 393 -21.07 -14.25 -9.45
N ARG A 394 -20.61 -15.50 -9.42
CA ARG A 394 -21.42 -16.67 -9.09
C ARG A 394 -20.74 -17.48 -8.01
N SER A 395 -21.48 -17.85 -6.97
CA SER A 395 -20.97 -18.62 -5.84
C SER A 395 -21.72 -19.94 -5.72
N LEU A 396 -20.98 -21.02 -5.50
CA LEU A 396 -21.47 -22.36 -5.21
C LEU A 396 -20.89 -22.81 -3.87
N ARG A 397 -21.73 -23.35 -3.00
CA ARG A 397 -21.31 -24.05 -1.78
C ARG A 397 -21.62 -25.54 -1.93
N SER A 398 -20.72 -26.39 -1.49
CA SER A 398 -20.77 -27.84 -1.61
C SER A 398 -19.89 -28.48 -0.52
N THR A 399 -19.60 -29.77 -0.65
CA THR A 399 -18.63 -30.51 0.16
C THR A 399 -17.49 -31.03 -0.72
N LEU A 400 -16.37 -31.38 -0.11
CA LEU A 400 -15.18 -31.86 -0.83
C LEU A 400 -15.50 -33.06 -1.74
N GLY A 401 -16.35 -33.99 -1.27
CA GLY A 401 -16.75 -35.17 -2.04
C GLY A 401 -17.72 -34.90 -3.21
N ALA A 402 -18.43 -33.77 -3.19
CA ALA A 402 -19.47 -33.46 -4.19
C ALA A 402 -19.09 -32.32 -5.15
N VAL A 403 -18.18 -31.42 -4.75
CA VAL A 403 -17.94 -30.14 -5.42
C VAL A 403 -17.59 -30.27 -6.91
N ALA A 404 -16.88 -31.34 -7.30
CA ALA A 404 -16.52 -31.54 -8.70
C ALA A 404 -17.74 -31.76 -9.60
N ALA A 405 -18.73 -32.54 -9.14
CA ALA A 405 -19.97 -32.77 -9.88
C ALA A 405 -20.86 -31.52 -9.86
N ASP A 406 -20.96 -30.85 -8.71
CA ASP A 406 -21.79 -29.65 -8.55
C ASP A 406 -21.30 -28.48 -9.42
N VAL A 407 -19.98 -28.29 -9.54
CA VAL A 407 -19.38 -27.29 -10.43
C VAL A 407 -19.77 -27.54 -11.89
N VAL A 408 -19.77 -28.79 -12.34
CA VAL A 408 -20.16 -29.17 -13.70
C VAL A 408 -21.66 -28.95 -13.91
N ALA A 409 -22.50 -29.40 -12.96
CA ALA A 409 -23.94 -29.22 -13.02
C ALA A 409 -24.35 -27.73 -13.03
N ALA A 410 -23.67 -26.89 -12.24
CA ALA A 410 -23.87 -25.45 -12.22
C ALA A 410 -23.25 -24.73 -13.44
N GLY A 411 -22.45 -25.42 -14.25
CA GLY A 411 -21.78 -24.84 -15.41
C GLY A 411 -20.82 -23.70 -15.05
N LEU A 412 -20.12 -23.80 -13.91
CA LEU A 412 -19.10 -22.81 -13.51
C LEU A 412 -17.84 -22.94 -14.39
N ARG A 413 -17.21 -21.81 -14.68
CA ARG A 413 -16.04 -21.70 -15.56
C ARG A 413 -14.97 -20.80 -14.91
N PRO A 414 -13.70 -20.91 -15.34
CA PRO A 414 -12.67 -19.97 -14.90
C PRO A 414 -12.94 -18.54 -15.41
N PRO A 415 -12.48 -17.50 -14.69
CA PRO A 415 -11.70 -17.56 -13.45
C PRO A 415 -12.56 -17.85 -12.23
N ALA A 416 -12.11 -18.77 -11.37
CA ALA A 416 -12.78 -19.11 -10.12
C ALA A 416 -11.78 -19.42 -9.01
N ILE A 417 -12.17 -19.10 -7.77
CA ILE A 417 -11.44 -19.40 -6.53
C ILE A 417 -12.17 -20.52 -5.81
N VAL A 418 -11.43 -21.53 -5.35
CA VAL A 418 -11.96 -22.62 -4.54
C VAL A 418 -11.46 -22.45 -3.10
N VAL A 419 -12.36 -22.46 -2.13
CA VAL A 419 -12.07 -22.38 -0.70
C VAL A 419 -12.53 -23.66 -0.05
N ILE A 420 -11.64 -24.37 0.64
CA ILE A 420 -11.90 -25.65 1.29
C ILE A 420 -11.66 -25.49 2.79
N GLY A 421 -12.66 -25.81 3.60
CA GLY A 421 -12.59 -25.78 5.06
C GLY A 421 -13.81 -25.14 5.70
N ASP A 422 -13.94 -25.35 7.00
CA ASP A 422 -15.11 -25.01 7.81
C ASP A 422 -15.45 -23.50 7.81
N VAL A 423 -14.51 -22.63 7.42
CA VAL A 423 -14.77 -21.20 7.26
C VAL A 423 -15.84 -20.87 6.23
N VAL A 424 -16.11 -21.78 5.29
CA VAL A 424 -17.20 -21.62 4.31
C VAL A 424 -18.50 -21.35 5.05
N ASP A 425 -18.82 -22.13 6.08
CA ASP A 425 -20.09 -22.04 6.80
C ASP A 425 -20.03 -21.14 8.06
N ALA A 426 -18.87 -20.55 8.37
CA ALA A 426 -18.67 -19.80 9.61
C ALA A 426 -19.53 -18.53 9.76
N LEU A 427 -20.00 -17.95 8.64
CA LEU A 427 -20.89 -16.78 8.63
C LEU A 427 -22.32 -17.11 8.19
N THR A 428 -22.63 -18.39 8.00
CA THR A 428 -23.98 -18.83 7.67
C THR A 428 -24.76 -19.01 8.98
N PRO A 429 -25.91 -18.33 9.15
CA PRO A 429 -26.70 -18.39 10.38
C PRO A 429 -27.30 -19.77 10.67
#